data_AF-A0A2G8KK73-F1
#
_entry.id   AF-A0A2G8KK73-F1
#
_cell.length_a   1.000
_cell.length_b   1.000
_cell.length_c   1.000
_cell.angle_alpha   90.00
_cell.angle_beta   90.00
_cell.angle_gamma   90.00
#
_symmetry.space_group_name_H-M   'P 1'
#
loop_
_entity.id
_entity.type
_entity.pdbx_description
1 polymer ?
#
loop_
_entity_poly.entity_id
_entity_poly.type
_entity_poly.pdbx_seq_one_letter_code
_entity_poly.pdbx_strand_id
1 'polypeptide(L)'
;MFQSKHQLLACLFFFHRGNSRTADTTELIKSLKMEIVSLTEELKGKAPLRCLVCLDAYKKPVVSVQCWHVYCEDCWMRTLGAKKLCPQCQMITNPGQLRTIYL
;
A
#
# COMPACT_ATOMS: atom_id res chain seq x y z
N MET A 1 -64.72 -8.71 -29.48
CA MET A 1 -63.71 -7.78 -28.92
C MET A 1 -62.47 -7.88 -29.83
N PHE A 2 -62.30 -7.19 -30.97
CA PHE A 2 -62.32 -5.74 -31.26
C PHE A 2 -61.73 -4.94 -30.07
N GLN A 3 -60.62 -4.19 -30.14
CA GLN A 3 -59.90 -3.54 -31.26
C GLN A 3 -58.49 -3.07 -30.77
N SER A 4 -57.36 -3.27 -31.49
CA SER A 4 -56.63 -2.35 -32.41
C SER A 4 -55.76 -1.26 -31.73
N LYS A 5 -54.54 -0.83 -32.16
CA LYS A 5 -53.86 -0.68 -33.48
C LYS A 5 -52.31 -0.72 -33.29
N HIS A 6 -51.51 -1.40 -34.13
CA HIS A 6 -50.63 -0.85 -35.22
C HIS A 6 -49.99 0.53 -34.92
N GLN A 7 -48.69 0.81 -35.09
CA GLN A 7 -47.83 0.80 -36.31
C GLN A 7 -46.46 1.41 -35.83
N LEU A 8 -45.22 1.01 -36.15
CA LEU A 8 -44.51 0.93 -37.43
C LEU A 8 -43.09 0.35 -37.20
N LEU A 9 -42.57 -0.30 -38.24
CA LEU A 9 -41.18 -0.74 -38.42
C LEU A 9 -40.19 0.44 -38.56
N ALA A 10 -38.90 0.07 -38.47
CA ALA A 10 -37.71 0.70 -39.06
C ALA A 10 -36.82 1.53 -38.12
N CYS A 11 -35.81 0.87 -37.55
CA CYS A 11 -34.42 1.35 -37.61
C CYS A 11 -33.48 0.18 -37.28
N LEU A 12 -33.44 -0.79 -38.20
CA LEU A 12 -32.30 -1.69 -38.32
C LEU A 12 -31.16 -0.94 -39.03
N PHE A 13 -29.94 -1.18 -38.55
CA PHE A 13 -28.64 -0.92 -39.20
C PHE A 13 -28.11 0.51 -39.28
N PHE A 14 -27.57 1.03 -38.17
CA PHE A 14 -26.39 1.91 -38.18
C PHE A 14 -25.63 1.82 -36.85
N PHE A 15 -24.83 0.78 -36.65
CA PHE A 15 -23.43 0.91 -36.21
C PHE A 15 -22.74 -0.45 -36.29
N HIS A 16 -21.78 -0.51 -37.20
CA HIS A 16 -20.86 -1.62 -37.32
C HIS A 16 -20.13 -1.82 -35.99
N ARG A 17 -20.16 -3.06 -35.51
CA ARG A 17 -19.34 -3.65 -34.43
C ARG A 17 -17.93 -3.06 -34.38
N GLY A 18 -17.72 -2.07 -33.52
CA GLY A 18 -16.45 -1.37 -33.30
C GLY A 18 -15.88 -1.62 -31.90
N ASN A 19 -14.71 -2.24 -31.84
CA ASN A 19 -13.64 -2.01 -30.85
C ASN A 19 -14.00 -1.82 -29.35
N SER A 20 -14.88 -2.64 -28.78
CA SER A 20 -15.40 -2.43 -27.40
C SER A 20 -14.47 -2.89 -26.27
N ARG A 21 -13.57 -3.86 -26.48
CA ARG A 21 -12.69 -4.34 -25.39
C ARG A 21 -11.59 -3.34 -25.02
N THR A 22 -10.98 -2.69 -26.01
CA THR A 22 -9.86 -1.77 -25.73
C THR A 22 -10.36 -0.48 -25.09
N ALA A 23 -11.52 0.04 -25.52
CA ALA A 23 -12.11 1.27 -24.97
C ALA A 23 -12.52 1.11 -23.49
N ASP A 24 -13.10 -0.04 -23.15
CA ASP A 24 -13.43 -0.40 -21.76
C ASP A 24 -12.16 -0.56 -20.90
N THR A 25 -11.15 -1.27 -21.42
CA THR A 25 -9.85 -1.38 -20.72
C THR A 25 -9.14 -0.04 -20.57
N THR A 26 -9.26 0.89 -21.53
CA THR A 26 -8.63 2.21 -21.41
C THR A 26 -9.29 3.07 -20.34
N GLU A 27 -10.62 3.00 -20.21
CA GLU A 27 -11.33 3.74 -19.16
C GLU A 27 -11.05 3.11 -17.79
N LEU A 28 -11.03 1.78 -17.69
CA LEU A 28 -10.61 1.07 -16.47
C LEU A 28 -9.18 1.45 -16.04
N ILE A 29 -8.22 1.45 -16.97
CA ILE A 29 -6.83 1.85 -16.70
C ILE A 29 -6.78 3.30 -16.22
N LYS A 30 -7.57 4.19 -16.81
CA LYS A 30 -7.64 5.59 -16.42
C LYS A 30 -8.20 5.76 -15.01
N SER A 31 -9.30 5.08 -14.67
CA SER A 31 -9.85 5.07 -13.32
C SER A 31 -8.85 4.55 -12.29
N LEU A 32 -8.18 3.42 -12.57
CA LEU A 32 -7.16 2.86 -11.69
C LEU A 32 -5.96 3.80 -11.51
N LYS A 33 -5.52 4.49 -12.57
CA LYS A 33 -4.46 5.49 -12.46
C LYS A 33 -4.86 6.65 -11.55
N MET A 34 -6.10 7.13 -11.65
CA MET A 34 -6.58 8.20 -10.77
C MET A 34 -6.63 7.74 -9.30
N GLU A 35 -7.09 6.50 -9.06
CA GLU A 35 -7.11 5.91 -7.73
C GLU A 35 -5.70 5.79 -7.14
N ILE A 36 -4.72 5.31 -7.91
CA ILE A 36 -3.31 5.24 -7.49
C ILE A 36 -2.81 6.62 -7.08
N VAL A 37 -3.10 7.66 -7.87
CA VAL A 37 -2.69 9.04 -7.55
C VAL A 37 -3.31 9.49 -6.23
N SER A 38 -4.62 9.34 -6.07
CA SER A 38 -5.32 9.70 -4.82
C SER A 38 -4.68 9.01 -3.60
N LEU A 39 -4.49 7.69 -3.69
CA LEU A 39 -3.85 6.90 -2.63
C LEU A 39 -2.40 7.32 -2.37
N THR A 40 -1.62 7.67 -3.39
CA THR A 40 -0.26 8.16 -3.19
C THR A 40 -0.21 9.53 -2.50
N GLU A 41 -1.15 10.44 -2.77
CA GLU A 41 -1.22 11.73 -2.07
C GLU A 41 -1.61 11.54 -0.60
N GLU A 42 -2.55 10.64 -0.31
CA GLU A 42 -2.90 10.28 1.07
C GLU A 42 -1.70 9.68 1.83
N LEU A 43 -0.87 8.89 1.17
CA LEU A 43 0.34 8.31 1.77
C LEU A 43 1.41 9.37 2.06
N LYS A 44 1.54 10.43 1.23
CA LYS A 44 2.49 11.52 1.47
C LYS A 44 2.16 12.33 2.73
N GLY A 45 0.90 12.38 3.13
CA GLY A 45 0.46 13.04 4.36
C GLY A 45 0.70 12.25 5.65
N LYS A 46 1.13 10.97 5.55
CA LYS A 46 1.41 10.15 6.73
C LYS A 46 2.71 10.60 7.40
N ALA A 47 2.68 10.61 8.74
CA ALA A 47 3.85 10.97 9.54
C ALA A 47 5.07 10.13 9.13
N PRO A 48 6.27 10.73 9.06
CA PRO A 48 7.47 10.03 8.66
C PRO A 48 7.73 8.83 9.57
N LEU A 49 8.21 7.73 8.99
CA LEU A 49 8.63 6.56 9.74
C LEU A 49 9.73 6.97 10.72
N ARG A 50 9.46 6.78 12.01
CA ARG A 50 10.36 7.19 13.09
C ARG A 50 10.61 6.07 14.09
N CYS A 51 11.78 6.09 14.70
CA CYS A 51 12.20 5.15 15.72
C CYS A 51 11.45 5.42 17.02
N LEU A 52 10.83 4.41 17.64
CA LEU A 52 10.06 4.63 18.88
C LEU A 52 10.94 4.79 20.14
N VAL A 53 12.25 4.56 20.04
CA VAL A 53 13.20 4.76 21.17
C VAL A 53 13.74 6.18 21.19
N CYS A 54 14.24 6.70 20.06
CA CYS A 54 14.77 8.07 20.00
C CYS A 54 13.74 9.10 19.49
N LEU A 55 12.58 8.66 18.99
CA LEU A 55 11.50 9.48 18.44
C LEU A 55 11.86 10.31 17.19
N ASP A 56 13.06 10.11 16.66
CA ASP A 56 13.58 10.72 15.43
C ASP A 56 13.45 9.78 14.22
N ALA A 57 13.73 10.32 13.02
CA ALA A 57 13.92 9.53 11.81
C ALA A 57 14.99 8.44 12.02
N TYR A 58 14.79 7.29 11.36
CA TYR A 58 15.70 6.16 11.49
C TYR A 58 17.12 6.50 11.00
N LYS A 59 18.11 6.24 11.86
CA LYS A 59 19.54 6.30 11.53
C LYS A 59 20.08 4.87 11.57
N LYS A 60 20.54 4.36 10.43
CA LYS A 60 20.97 2.96 10.27
C LYS A 60 19.95 1.98 10.86
N PRO A 61 18.75 1.86 10.27
CA PRO A 61 17.70 0.99 10.80
C PRO A 61 18.17 -0.48 10.78
N VAL A 62 17.97 -1.16 11.91
CA VAL A 62 18.19 -2.59 12.03
C VAL A 62 16.96 -3.28 12.62
N VAL A 63 16.72 -4.51 12.17
CA VAL A 63 15.58 -5.35 12.53
C VAL A 63 16.05 -6.57 13.31
N SER A 64 15.28 -6.97 14.33
CA SER A 64 15.48 -8.28 14.97
C SER A 64 14.85 -9.38 14.13
N VAL A 65 15.62 -10.42 13.78
CA VAL A 65 15.07 -11.59 13.06
C VAL A 65 14.10 -12.44 13.90
N GLN A 66 14.01 -12.18 15.21
CA GLN A 66 13.11 -12.90 16.12
C GLN A 66 11.70 -12.28 16.15
N CYS A 67 11.60 -10.95 16.14
CA CYS A 67 10.33 -10.24 16.35
C CYS A 67 10.03 -9.15 15.32
N TRP A 68 10.90 -8.94 14.33
CA TRP A 68 10.73 -8.02 13.20
C TRP A 68 10.54 -6.53 13.54
N HIS A 69 10.67 -6.14 14.81
CA HIS A 69 10.69 -4.74 15.23
C HIS A 69 11.96 -4.02 14.79
N VAL A 70 11.81 -2.76 14.38
CA VAL A 70 12.87 -1.93 13.80
C VAL A 70 13.21 -0.78 14.72
N TYR A 71 14.51 -0.57 14.96
CA TYR A 71 15.04 0.61 15.65
C TYR A 71 16.37 1.01 15.01
N CYS A 72 16.87 2.20 15.35
CA CYS A 72 18.24 2.58 14.98
C CYS A 72 19.25 1.60 15.58
N GLU A 73 20.36 1.34 14.89
CA GLU A 73 21.47 0.53 15.38
C GLU A 73 21.88 0.93 16.82
N ASP A 74 22.12 2.21 17.04
CA ASP A 74 22.49 2.75 18.36
C ASP A 74 21.41 2.56 19.42
N CYS A 75 20.14 2.65 19.03
CA CYS A 75 19.01 2.44 19.95
C CYS A 75 18.94 0.97 20.39
N TRP A 76 19.14 0.04 19.45
CA TRP A 76 19.27 -1.38 19.77
C TRP A 76 20.47 -1.64 20.68
N MET A 77 21.65 -1.10 20.38
CA MET A 77 22.84 -1.31 21.21
C MET A 77 22.64 -0.80 22.63
N ARG A 78 21.99 0.36 22.79
CA ARG A 78 21.65 0.90 24.11
C ARG A 78 20.68 0.00 24.87
N THR A 79 19.58 -0.43 24.26
CA THR A 79 18.61 -1.30 24.93
C THR A 79 19.22 -2.65 25.27
N LEU A 80 19.89 -3.31 24.32
CA LEU A 80 20.51 -4.61 24.50
C LEU A 80 21.71 -4.59 25.45
N GLY A 81 22.35 -3.44 25.65
CA GLY A 81 23.35 -3.23 26.69
C GLY A 81 22.74 -3.30 28.10
N ALA A 82 21.51 -2.78 28.27
CA ALA A 82 20.82 -2.79 29.56
C ALA A 82 20.05 -4.10 29.82
N LYS A 83 19.29 -4.59 28.83
CA LYS A 83 18.50 -5.82 28.91
C LYS A 83 18.47 -6.48 27.53
N LYS A 84 18.72 -7.79 27.44
CA LYS A 84 18.73 -8.56 26.17
C LYS A 84 17.33 -8.82 25.61
N LEU A 85 16.47 -7.80 25.59
CA LEU A 85 15.06 -7.87 25.22
C LEU A 85 14.72 -6.78 24.19
N CYS A 86 13.78 -7.08 23.29
CA CYS A 86 13.19 -6.09 22.39
C CYS A 86 12.45 -4.99 23.17
N PRO A 87 12.63 -3.69 22.84
CA PRO A 87 11.93 -2.60 23.52
C PRO A 87 10.40 -2.65 23.41
N GLN A 88 9.85 -3.26 22.35
CA GLN A 88 8.41 -3.27 22.08
C GLN A 88 7.67 -4.47 22.66
N CYS A 89 8.22 -5.66 22.46
CA CYS A 89 7.52 -6.93 22.75
C CYS A 89 8.24 -7.79 23.79
N GLN A 90 9.38 -7.35 24.30
CA GLN A 90 10.18 -8.07 25.28
C GLN A 90 10.67 -9.46 24.82
N MET A 91 10.64 -9.75 23.51
CA MET A 91 11.27 -10.94 22.94
C MET A 91 12.78 -10.92 23.22
N ILE A 92 13.32 -12.03 23.72
CA ILE A 92 14.76 -12.19 23.92
C ILE A 92 15.47 -11.95 22.59
N THR A 93 16.37 -10.96 22.57
CA THR A 93 17.07 -10.52 21.37
C THR A 93 18.54 -10.30 21.68
N ASN A 94 19.40 -10.89 20.87
CA ASN A 94 20.85 -10.73 20.93
C ASN A 94 21.34 -9.82 19.80
N PRO A 95 22.44 -9.06 19.99
CA PRO A 95 22.98 -8.20 18.92
C PRO A 95 23.30 -8.95 17.61
N GLY A 96 23.75 -10.22 17.70
CA GLY A 96 24.00 -11.06 16.52
C GLY A 96 22.75 -11.46 15.73
N GLN A 97 21.55 -11.20 16.26
CA GLN A 97 20.26 -11.44 15.62
C GLN A 97 19.71 -10.17 14.92
N LEU A 98 20.46 -9.07 14.93
CA LEU A 98 20.09 -7.84 14.23
C LEU A 98 20.58 -7.88 12.78
N ARG A 99 19.77 -7.35 11.86
CA ARG A 99 20.10 -7.21 10.44
C ARG A 99 19.80 -5.80 9.98
N THR A 100 20.71 -5.20 9.22
CA THR A 100 20.50 -3.89 8.60
C THR A 100 19.43 -3.99 7.52
N ILE A 101 18.58 -2.97 7.45
CA ILE A 101 17.57 -2.82 6.40
C ILE A 101 17.65 -1.42 5.78
N TYR A 102 16.92 -1.21 4.69
CA TYR A 102 16.77 0.09 4.03
C TYR A 102 15.27 0.44 3.99
N LEU A 103 14.94 1.68 4.36
CA LEU A 103 13.58 2.22 4.47
C LEU A 103 13.45 3.46 3.59
#